data_AF-A0A518JX41-F1
#
_entry.id   AF-A0A518JX41-F1
#
_cell.length_a   1.000
_cell.length_b   1.000
_cell.length_c   1.000
_cell.angle_alpha   90.00
_cell.angle_beta   90.00
_cell.angle_gamma   90.00
#
_symmetry.space_group_name_H-M   'P 1'
#
loop_
_entity.id
_entity.type
_entity.pdbx_description
1 polymer ?
#
loop_
_entity_poly.entity_id
_entity_poly.type
_entity_poly.pdbx_seq_one_letter_code
_entity_poly.pdbx_strand_id
1 'polypeptide(L)' 'MKQTRVTGPGYQPLWQQIIANGVAINGIGHTVSLCLETAWNTPHGTPADYRDVGASLAAATSDYLGGRVQP' A
#
# COMPACT_ATOMS: atom_id res chain seq x y z
N MET A 1 -1.76 -20.71 -1.70
CA MET A 1 -1.56 -19.25 -1.65
C MET A 1 -2.77 -18.62 -0.97
N LYS A 2 -2.56 -17.71 -0.01
CA LYS A 2 -3.66 -17.07 0.73
C LYS A 2 -4.28 -16.00 -0.17
N GLN A 3 -5.57 -16.10 -0.46
CA GLN A 3 -6.27 -15.14 -1.30
C GLN A 3 -6.35 -13.78 -0.59
N THR A 4 -6.01 -12.71 -1.30
CA THR A 4 -6.09 -11.33 -0.79
C THR A 4 -7.54 -10.99 -0.47
N ARG A 5 -7.80 -10.36 0.68
CA ARG A 5 -9.16 -9.98 1.08
C ARG A 5 -9.71 -8.91 0.14
N VAL A 6 -10.98 -9.07 -0.22
CA VAL A 6 -11.75 -8.15 -1.07
C VAL A 6 -12.94 -7.66 -0.26
N THR A 7 -13.17 -6.35 -0.29
CA THR A 7 -14.38 -5.74 0.27
C THR A 7 -15.57 -6.05 -0.63
N GLY A 8 -16.67 -6.55 -0.07
CA GLY A 8 -17.86 -6.96 -0.82
C GLY A 8 -18.96 -5.89 -0.90
N PRO A 9 -20.06 -6.19 -1.63
CA PRO A 9 -21.19 -5.26 -1.82
C PRO A 9 -21.92 -4.91 -0.51
N GLY A 10 -21.82 -5.75 0.51
CA GLY A 10 -22.41 -5.49 1.83
C GLY A 10 -21.74 -4.34 2.60
N TYR A 11 -20.52 -3.93 2.21
CA TYR A 11 -19.83 -2.79 2.81
C TYR A 11 -20.03 -1.50 1.99
N GLN A 12 -19.92 -1.59 0.67
CA GLN A 12 -19.99 -0.44 -0.24
C GLN A 12 -20.58 -0.90 -1.59
N PRO A 13 -21.72 -0.34 -2.05
CA PRO A 13 -22.29 -0.63 -3.36
C PRO A 13 -21.30 -0.56 -4.53
N LEU A 14 -20.38 0.40 -4.51
CA LEU A 14 -19.33 0.56 -5.53
C LEU A 14 -18.02 -0.19 -5.20
N TRP A 15 -18.08 -1.30 -4.45
CA TRP A 15 -16.90 -2.02 -3.98
C TRP A 15 -15.92 -2.39 -5.11
N GLN A 16 -16.40 -2.66 -6.32
CA GLN A 16 -15.55 -2.97 -7.47
C GLN A 16 -14.68 -1.79 -7.93
N GLN A 17 -15.08 -0.56 -7.61
CA GLN A 17 -14.33 0.66 -7.94
C GLN A 17 -13.25 1.00 -6.89
N ILE A 18 -13.21 0.27 -5.77
CA ILE A 18 -12.17 0.45 -4.75
C ILE A 18 -10.85 -0.08 -5.31
N ILE A 19 -9.83 0.79 -5.39
CA ILE A 19 -8.52 0.46 -5.97
C ILE A 19 -7.91 -0.78 -5.31
N ALA A 20 -8.02 -0.90 -3.98
CA ALA A 20 -7.51 -2.07 -3.25
C ALA A 20 -8.15 -3.40 -3.71
N ASN A 21 -9.45 -3.40 -4.03
CA ASN A 21 -10.13 -4.56 -4.58
C ASN A 21 -9.65 -4.88 -6.00
N GLY A 22 -9.45 -3.86 -6.83
CA GLY A 22 -8.86 -4.02 -8.16
C GLY A 22 -7.50 -4.72 -8.11
N VAL A 23 -6.62 -4.31 -7.19
CA VAL A 23 -5.31 -4.95 -7.00
C VAL A 23 -5.45 -6.37 -6.42
N ALA A 24 -6.36 -6.58 -5.47
CA ALA A 24 -6.58 -7.90 -4.87
C ALA A 24 -7.14 -8.93 -5.87
N ILE A 25 -7.96 -8.48 -6.83
CA ILE A 25 -8.59 -9.33 -7.85
C ILE A 25 -7.64 -9.60 -9.02
N ASN A 26 -6.89 -8.59 -9.47
CA ASN A 26 -6.06 -8.66 -10.69
C ASN A 26 -4.56 -8.83 -10.41
N GLY A 27 -4.12 -8.74 -9.16
CA GLY A 27 -2.72 -8.89 -8.76
C GLY A 27 -2.21 -10.32 -8.96
N ILE A 28 -0.90 -10.46 -9.18
CA ILE A 28 -0.25 -11.77 -9.24
C ILE A 28 0.06 -12.29 -7.83
N GLY A 29 0.30 -13.59 -7.68
CA GLY A 29 0.51 -14.26 -6.38
C GLY A 29 1.71 -13.76 -5.54
N HIS A 30 2.52 -12.85 -6.08
CA HIS A 30 3.68 -12.24 -5.42
C HIS A 30 3.54 -10.71 -5.27
N THR A 31 2.34 -10.15 -5.43
CA THR A 31 2.08 -8.72 -5.23
C THR A 31 1.88 -8.41 -3.74
N VAL A 32 2.62 -7.42 -3.23
CA VAL A 32 2.33 -6.75 -1.95
C VAL A 32 1.50 -5.51 -2.24
N SER A 33 0.27 -5.45 -1.73
CA SER A 33 -0.63 -4.31 -1.88
C SER A 33 -0.88 -3.66 -0.53
N LEU A 34 -0.66 -2.35 -0.43
CA LEU A 34 -0.89 -1.56 0.78
C LEU A 34 -1.40 -0.17 0.43
N CYS A 35 -2.15 0.43 1.36
CA CYS A 35 -2.45 1.85 1.35
C CYS A 35 -1.54 2.53 2.37
N LEU A 36 -0.76 3.52 1.94
CA LEU A 36 0.09 4.31 2.83
C LEU A 36 -0.58 5.64 3.09
N GLU A 37 -1.12 5.79 4.30
CA GLU A 37 -1.69 7.04 4.78
C GLU A 37 -0.65 7.77 5.62
N THR A 38 -0.46 9.06 5.38
CA THR A 38 0.40 9.92 6.21
C THR A 38 -0.45 10.89 7.00
N ALA A 39 0.01 11.27 8.20
CA ALA A 39 -0.72 12.21 9.03
C ALA A 39 -0.70 13.61 8.39
N TRP A 40 -1.88 14.21 8.27
CA TRP A 40 -2.08 15.59 7.84
C TRP A 40 -2.24 16.53 9.06
N ASN A 41 -1.89 17.80 8.90
CA ASN A 41 -2.04 18.86 9.92
C ASN A 41 -1.29 18.57 11.24
N THR A 42 -0.06 18.07 11.13
CA THR A 42 0.87 17.94 12.25
C THR A 42 2.06 18.88 12.03
N PRO A 43 2.87 19.18 13.06
CA PRO A 43 4.13 19.91 12.88
C PRO A 43 5.09 19.25 11.87
N HIS A 44 4.95 17.94 11.62
CA HIS A 44 5.71 17.15 10.64
C HIS A 44 4.91 16.85 9.36
N GLY A 45 3.86 17.62 9.08
CA GLY A 45 3.03 17.48 7.88
C GLY A 45 3.49 18.39 6.73
N THR A 46 4.79 18.66 6.63
CA THR A 46 5.32 19.57 5.61
C THR A 46 5.66 18.83 4.30
N PRO A 47 5.74 19.53 3.16
CA PRO A 47 6.22 18.93 1.91
C PRO A 47 7.62 18.30 2.00
N ALA A 48 8.49 18.76 2.90
CA ALA A 48 9.79 18.15 3.11
C ALA A 48 9.64 16.78 3.80
N ASP A 49 8.86 16.72 4.88
CA ASP A 49 8.62 15.48 5.62
C ASP A 49 7.98 14.40 4.72
N TYR A 50 7.03 14.76 3.85
CA TYR A 50 6.45 13.80 2.90
C TYR A 50 7.45 13.26 1.88
N ARG A 51 8.46 14.07 1.48
CA ARG A 51 9.55 13.57 0.63
C ARG A 51 10.44 12.60 1.39
N ASP A 52 10.70 12.85 2.66
CA ASP A 52 11.48 11.95 3.51
C ASP A 52 10.76 10.60 3.74
N VAL A 53 9.43 10.62 3.89
CA VAL A 53 8.61 9.39 3.86
C VAL A 53 8.78 8.65 2.54
N GLY A 54 8.71 9.35 1.40
CA GLY A 54 8.91 8.77 0.08
C GLY A 54 10.31 8.16 -0.10
N ALA A 55 11.36 8.84 0.36
CA ALA A 55 12.73 8.35 0.31
C ALA A 55 12.91 7.07 1.16
N SER A 56 12.31 7.06 2.36
CA SER A 56 12.35 5.90 3.26
C SER A 56 11.62 4.70 2.66
N LEU A 57 10.45 4.93 2.05
CA LEU A 57 9.70 3.88 1.33
C LEU A 57 10.50 3.31 0.16
N ALA A 58 11.17 4.16 -0.62
CA ALA A 58 12.01 3.73 -1.74
C ALA A 58 13.18 2.87 -1.27
N ALA A 59 13.87 3.27 -0.20
CA ALA A 59 14.96 2.50 0.40
C ALA A 59 14.46 1.13 0.89
N ALA A 60 13.37 1.09 1.65
CA ALA A 60 12.79 -0.16 2.15
C ALA A 60 12.34 -1.09 1.00
N THR A 61 11.75 -0.54 -0.06
CA THR A 61 11.37 -1.30 -1.25
C THR A 61 12.60 -1.89 -1.94
N SER A 62 13.69 -1.12 -2.05
CA SER A 62 14.95 -1.59 -2.63
C SER A 62 15.54 -2.74 -1.82
N ASP A 63 15.55 -2.65 -0.49
CA ASP A 63 16.07 -3.69 0.39
C ASP A 63 15.21 -4.97 0.36
N TYR A 64 13.88 -4.83 0.31
CA TYR A 64 12.96 -5.95 0.17
C TYR A 64 13.18 -6.69 -1.16
N LEU A 65 13.21 -5.96 -2.29
CA LEU A 65 13.44 -6.54 -3.61
C LEU A 65 14.86 -7.10 -3.78
N GLY A 66 15.84 -6.52 -3.08
CA GLY A 66 17.22 -7.00 -3.03
C GLY A 66 17.43 -8.22 -2.12
N GLY A 67 16.38 -8.73 -1.45
CA GLY A 67 16.46 -9.90 -0.57
C GLY A 67 17.21 -9.65 0.74
N ARG A 68 17.43 -8.38 1.12
CA ARG A 68 18.11 -7.99 2.36
C ARG A 68 17.17 -8.00 3.58
N VAL A 69 15.87 -8.06 3.32
CA VAL A 69 14.81 -8.19 4.32
C VAL A 69 13.96 -9.40 3.92
N GLN A 70 13.86 -10.39 4.81
CA GLN A 70 12.92 -11.51 4.63
C GLN A 70 11.56 -11.14 5.24
N PRO A 71 10.45 -11.54 4.60
CA PRO A 71 9.09 -11.30 5.11
C PRO A 71 8.79 -12.06 6.41
#